data_AF-X1QQD1-F1
#
_entry.id   AF-X1QQD1-F1
#
_cell.length_a   1.000
_cell.length_b   1.000
_cell.length_c   1.000
_cell.angle_alpha   90.00
_cell.angle_beta   90.00
_cell.angle_gamma   90.00
#
_symmetry.space_group_name_H-M   'P 1'
#
loop_
_entity.id
_entity.type
_entity.pdbx_description
1 polymer ?
#
loop_
_entity_poly.entity_id
_entity_poly.type
_entity_poly.pdbx_seq_one_letter_code
_entity_poly.pdbx_strand_id
1 'polypeptide(L)' 'MRLTKTLAIAFETVGCVIILTGIAIEVSLGAPLGYILITSGACIVAVGNMIFAKLLRKP' A
#
# COMPACT_ATOMS: atom_id res chain seq x y z
N MET A 1 10.70 11.79 14.88
CA MET A 1 10.08 12.19 13.60
C MET A 1 10.64 11.48 12.37
N ARG A 2 11.94 11.13 12.30
CA ARG A 2 12.49 10.36 11.15
C ARG A 2 11.87 8.97 11.02
N LEU A 3 11.75 8.23 12.13
CA LEU A 3 11.20 6.87 12.12
C LEU A 3 9.77 6.78 11.57
N THR A 4 8.89 7.70 11.98
CA THR A 4 7.50 7.76 11.51
C THR A 4 7.42 8.09 10.01
N LYS A 5 8.29 8.99 9.51
CA LYS A 5 8.40 9.27 8.07
C LYS A 5 8.87 8.05 7.28
N THR A 6 9.91 7.38 7.76
CA THR A 6 10.41 6.14 7.15
C THR A 6 9.35 5.04 7.14
N LEU A 7 8.56 4.93 8.21
CA LEU A 7 7.47 3.96 8.30
C LEU A 7 6.36 4.25 7.30
N ALA A 8 5.94 5.51 7.14
CA ALA A 8 4.95 5.91 6.15
C ALA A 8 5.41 5.57 4.71
N ILE A 9 6.68 5.88 4.40
CA ILE A 9 7.28 5.55 3.09
C ILE A 9 7.33 4.03 2.90
N ALA A 10 7.72 3.27 3.92
CA ALA A 10 7.79 1.81 3.85
C ALA A 10 6.41 1.17 3.63
N PHE A 11 5.36 1.70 4.27
CA PHE A 11 3.99 1.22 4.03
C PHE A 11 3.54 1.49 2.60
N GLU A 12 3.85 2.67 2.06
CA GLU A 12 3.45 3.04 0.71
C GLU A 12 4.20 2.22 -0.34
N THR A 13 5.50 1.97 -0.15
CA THR A 13 6.27 1.12 -1.08
C THR A 13 5.80 -0.33 -1.05
N VAL A 14 5.60 -0.91 0.14
CA VAL A 14 5.09 -2.29 0.27
C VAL A 14 3.69 -2.42 -0.33
N GLY A 15 2.80 -1.47 -0.05
CA GLY A 15 1.45 -1.46 -0.60
C GLY A 15 1.45 -1.41 -2.14
N CYS A 16 2.26 -0.54 -2.75
CA CYS A 16 2.40 -0.47 -4.21
C CYS A 16 2.92 -1.77 -4.82
N VAL A 17 3.90 -2.44 -4.21
CA VAL A 17 4.44 -3.72 -4.70
C VAL A 17 3.37 -4.82 -4.67
N ILE A 18 2.57 -4.86 -3.60
CA ILE A 18 1.47 -5.83 -3.48
C ILE A 18 0.39 -5.57 -4.54
N ILE A 19 0.04 -4.30 -4.78
CA ILE A 19 -0.91 -3.93 -5.84
C ILE A 19 -0.39 -4.39 -7.21
N LEU A 20 0.86 -4.07 -7.55
CA LEU A 20 1.48 -4.48 -8.81
C LEU A 20 1.50 -6.01 -8.96
N THR A 21 1.79 -6.73 -7.87
CA THR A 21 1.76 -8.19 -7.86
C THR A 21 0.35 -8.73 -8.12
N GLY A 22 -0.67 -8.15 -7.48
CA GLY A 22 -2.07 -8.52 -7.71
C GLY A 22 -2.53 -8.25 -9.14
N ILE A 23 -2.12 -7.12 -9.73
CA ILE A 23 -2.39 -6.80 -11.15
C ILE A 23 -1.70 -7.83 -12.06
N ALA A 24 -0.44 -8.15 -11.82
CA ALA A 24 0.29 -9.13 -12.62
C ALA A 24 -0.36 -10.52 -12.56
N ILE A 25 -0.88 -10.91 -11.39
CA ILE A 25 -1.63 -12.16 -11.19
C ILE A 25 -2.94 -12.15 -11.97
N GLU A 26 -3.76 -11.10 -11.86
CA GLU A 26 -5.00 -10.97 -12.64
C GLU A 26 -4.72 -11.08 -14.14
N VAL A 27 -3.72 -10.34 -14.63
CA VAL A 27 -3.38 -10.30 -16.06
C VAL A 27 -2.85 -11.65 -16.56
N SER A 28 -2.06 -12.35 -15.75
CA SER A 28 -1.42 -13.60 -16.18
C SER A 28 -2.32 -14.82 -16.07
N LEU A 29 -3.14 -14.89 -15.01
CA LEU A 29 -3.91 -16.08 -14.66
C LEU A 29 -5.41 -15.93 -14.95
N GLY A 30 -5.90 -14.70 -15.18
CA GLY A 30 -7.34 -14.43 -15.34
C GLY A 30 -8.17 -14.85 -14.14
N ALA A 31 -7.54 -15.09 -13.00
CA ALA A 31 -8.14 -15.63 -11.79
C ALA A 31 -8.43 -14.49 -10.82
N PRO A 32 -9.63 -14.39 -10.23
CA PRO A 32 -10.09 -13.26 -9.41
C PRO A 32 -9.37 -13.09 -8.05
N LEU A 33 -8.32 -13.88 -7.81
CA LEU A 33 -7.51 -13.82 -6.60
C LEU A 33 -6.60 -12.58 -6.58
N GLY A 34 -6.20 -12.07 -7.74
CA GLY A 34 -5.39 -10.86 -7.81
C GLY A 34 -6.16 -9.63 -7.33
N TYR A 35 -7.49 -9.60 -7.44
CA TYR A 35 -8.33 -8.52 -6.88
C TYR A 35 -8.21 -8.41 -5.35
N ILE A 36 -8.08 -9.54 -4.65
CA ILE A 36 -7.88 -9.58 -3.19
C ILE A 36 -6.52 -8.97 -2.83
N LEU A 37 -5.48 -9.28 -3.61
CA LEU A 37 -4.14 -8.71 -3.45
C LEU A 37 -4.14 -7.20 -3.73
N ILE A 38 -4.80 -6.75 -4.80
CA ILE A 38 -4.94 -5.33 -5.12
C ILE A 38 -5.63 -4.58 -3.97
N THR A 39 -6.74 -5.13 -3.47
CA THR A 39 -7.53 -4.51 -2.39
C THR A 39 -6.74 -4.45 -1.09
N SER A 40 -6.05 -5.53 -0.71
CA SER A 40 -5.22 -5.54 0.50
C SER A 40 -4.03 -4.59 0.40
N GLY A 41 -3.36 -4.52 -0.75
CA GLY A 41 -2.30 -3.55 -1.01
C GLY A 41 -2.79 -2.10 -0.93
N ALA A 42 -3.99 -1.80 -1.46
CA ALA A 42 -4.60 -0.48 -1.36
C ALA A 42 -4.91 -0.08 0.10
N CYS A 43 -5.38 -1.02 0.93
CA CYS A 43 -5.56 -0.79 2.36
C CYS A 43 -4.25 -0.43 3.07
N ILE A 44 -3.15 -1.11 2.73
CA ILE A 44 -1.82 -0.84 3.31
C ILE A 44 -1.36 0.58 2.95
N VAL A 45 -1.51 0.99 1.69
CA VAL A 45 -1.22 2.36 1.24
C VAL A 45 -2.07 3.37 2.02
N ALA A 46 -3.38 3.13 2.14
CA ALA A 46 -4.28 4.03 2.85
C ALA A 46 -3.88 4.22 4.32
N VAL A 47 -3.46 3.15 5.01
CA VAL A 47 -2.95 3.24 6.39
C VAL A 47 -1.66 4.05 6.46
N GLY A 48 -0.72 3.82 5.55
CA GLY A 48 0.54 4.59 5.47
C GLY A 48 0.28 6.09 5.28
N ASN A 49 -0.65 6.43 4.40
CA ASN A 49 -1.03 7.81 4.12
C ASN A 49 -1.75 8.46 5.32
N MET A 50 -2.61 7.71 6.02
CA MET A 50 -3.28 8.18 7.24
C MET A 50 -2.29 8.47 8.37
N ILE A 51 -1.27 7.62 8.54
CA ILE A 51 -0.16 7.84 9.47
C ILE A 51 0.57 9.14 9.11
N PHE A 52 0.84 9.38 7.83
CA PHE A 52 1.46 10.63 7.38
C PHE A 52 0.57 11.86 7.65
N ALA A 53 -0.70 11.80 7.27
CA ALA A 53 -1.63 12.91 7.39
C ALA A 53 -1.94 13.30 8.84
N LYS A 54 -2.05 12.33 9.76
CA LYS A 54 -2.41 12.62 11.17
C LYS A 54 -1.20 12.78 12.09
N LEU A 55 -0.13 12.00 11.91
CA LEU A 55 0.98 11.95 12.86
C LEU A 55 2.19 12.78 12.41
N LEU A 56 2.31 13.07 11.11
CA LEU A 56 3.49 13.76 10.56
C LEU A 56 3.19 15.16 10.02
N ARG A 57 2.01 15.37 9.43
CA ARG A 57 1.60 16.68 8.94
C ARG A 57 1.15 17.55 10.13
N LYS A 58 2.01 18.47 10.55
CA LYS A 58 1.59 19.60 11.41
C LYS A 58 0.84 20.64 10.56
N PRO A 59 -0.14 21.34 11.15
CA PRO A 59 -0.87 22.42 10.47
C PRO A 59 0.08 23.53 10.01
#